data_AF-A0A443S8U1-F1
#
_entry.id   AF-A0A443S8U1-F1
#
_cell.length_a   1.000
_cell.length_b   1.000
_cell.length_c   1.000
_cell.angle_alpha   90.00
_cell.angle_beta   90.00
_cell.angle_gamma   90.00
#
_symmetry.space_group_name_H-M   'P 1'
#
loop_
_entity.id
_entity.type
_entity.pdbx_description
1 polymer ?
#
loop_
_entity_poly.entity_id
_entity_poly.type
_entity_poly.pdbx_seq_one_letter_code
_entity_poly.pdbx_strand_id
1 'polypeptide(L)' 'MISKNIRHHECSICCDVVEENDFVNLECGHRFHKTCVIQWFLNNQSCPLCRQNHLQDFIKFYQPFITGE' A
#
# COMPACT_ATOMS: atom_id res chain seq x y z
N MET A 1 19.79 -6.75 -25.76
CA MET A 1 18.65 -7.68 -25.70
C MET A 1 17.59 -7.00 -24.85
N ILE A 2 16.40 -6.78 -25.41
CA ILE A 2 15.35 -5.88 -24.90
C ILE A 2 15.16 -6.02 -23.39
N SER A 3 15.24 -4.88 -22.70
CA SER A 3 14.85 -4.65 -21.32
C SER A 3 13.54 -5.37 -21.03
N LYS A 4 13.58 -6.39 -20.18
CA LYS A 4 12.36 -6.91 -19.53
C LYS A 4 11.82 -5.79 -18.65
N ASN A 5 11.05 -4.88 -19.24
CA ASN A 5 10.14 -3.97 -18.55
C ASN A 5 8.95 -4.80 -18.07
N ILE A 6 9.27 -5.78 -17.25
CA ILE A 6 8.32 -6.53 -16.48
C ILE A 6 7.83 -5.52 -15.45
N ARG A 7 6.62 -5.00 -15.67
CA ARG A 7 5.89 -4.22 -14.66
C ARG A 7 5.48 -5.20 -13.57
N HIS A 8 6.46 -5.69 -12.79
CA HIS A 8 6.15 -6.20 -11.47
C HIS A 8 5.48 -5.04 -10.73
N HIS A 9 4.35 -5.30 -10.10
CA HIS A 9 3.76 -4.31 -9.21
C HIS A 9 4.79 -4.11 -8.10
N GLU A 10 5.55 -3.02 -8.13
CA GLU A 10 6.58 -2.73 -7.14
C GLU A 10 5.99 -1.83 -6.05
N CYS A 11 6.26 -2.16 -4.79
CA CYS A 11 5.81 -1.38 -3.66
C CYS A 11 6.74 -0.18 -3.52
N SER A 12 6.25 1.04 -3.73
CA SER A 12 7.11 2.24 -3.64
C SER A 12 7.54 2.59 -2.20
N ILE A 13 7.11 1.81 -1.20
CA ILE A 13 7.50 1.99 0.20
C ILE A 13 8.78 1.19 0.52
N CYS A 14 8.84 -0.09 0.13
CA CYS A 14 10.00 -0.95 0.36
C CYS A 14 10.86 -1.19 -0.90
N CYS A 15 10.40 -0.72 -2.07
CA CYS A 15 11.03 -0.94 -3.38
C CYS A 15 11.14 -2.42 -3.78
N ASP A 16 10.26 -3.27 -3.24
CA ASP A 16 10.21 -4.71 -3.53
C ASP A 16 8.96 -5.09 -4.35
N VAL A 17 9.01 -6.28 -4.95
CA VAL A 17 7.89 -6.83 -5.70
C VAL A 17 6.71 -7.11 -4.78
N VAL A 18 5.55 -6.61 -5.18
CA VAL A 18 4.26 -6.87 -4.56
C VAL A 18 3.75 -8.21 -5.06
N GLU A 19 3.72 -9.19 -4.16
CA GLU A 19 3.12 -10.49 -4.44
C GLU A 19 1.60 -10.35 -4.63
N GLU A 20 1.02 -11.11 -5.56
CA GLU A 20 -0.40 -11.03 -5.90
C GLU A 20 -1.34 -11.35 -4.72
N ASN A 21 -0.83 -11.95 -3.65
CA ASN A 21 -1.62 -12.33 -2.50
C ASN A 21 -1.47 -11.39 -1.29
N ASP A 22 -0.45 -10.52 -1.29
CA ASP A 22 -0.15 -9.62 -0.16
C ASP A 22 -0.08 -8.15 -0.56
N PHE A 23 -1.16 -7.68 -1.19
CA PHE A 23 -1.30 -6.28 -1.54
C PHE A 23 -2.65 -5.71 -1.14
N VAL A 24 -2.68 -4.39 -1.09
CA VAL A 24 -3.91 -3.60 -1.01
C VAL A 24 -3.88 -2.52 -2.09
N ASN A 25 -5.04 -2.33 -2.70
CA ASN A 25 -5.28 -1.19 -3.57
C ASN A 25 -5.92 -0.07 -2.73
N LEU A 26 -5.32 1.11 -2.79
CA LEU A 26 -5.96 2.32 -2.30
C LEU A 26 -7.01 2.79 -3.31
N GLU A 27 -7.97 3.59 -2.87
CA GLU A 27 -9.01 4.14 -3.76
C GLU A 27 -8.45 5.04 -4.86
N CYS A 28 -7.26 5.61 -4.67
CA CYS A 28 -6.53 6.31 -5.73
C CYS A 28 -5.95 5.39 -6.82
N GLY A 29 -6.13 4.06 -6.71
CA GLY A 29 -5.65 3.07 -7.67
C GLY A 29 -4.21 2.60 -7.44
N HIS A 30 -3.52 3.12 -6.41
CA HIS A 30 -2.15 2.74 -6.08
C HIS A 30 -2.09 1.47 -5.23
N ARG A 31 -1.05 0.66 -5.45
CA ARG A 31 -0.90 -0.68 -4.88
C ARG A 31 0.37 -0.78 -4.05
N PHE A 32 0.24 -1.31 -2.84
CA PHE A 32 1.34 -1.47 -1.88
C PHE A 32 1.16 -2.78 -1.11
N HIS A 33 2.23 -3.27 -0.48
CA HIS A 33 2.07 -4.35 0.50
C HIS A 33 1.18 -3.90 1.65
N LYS A 34 0.36 -4.82 2.18
CA LYS A 34 -0.54 -4.53 3.30
C LYS A 34 0.24 -3.99 4.49
N THR A 35 1.33 -4.67 4.86
CA THR A 35 2.21 -4.26 5.97
C THR A 35 2.86 -2.89 5.73
N CYS A 36 3.40 -2.66 4.54
CA CYS A 36 4.06 -1.41 4.18
C CYS A 36 3.10 -0.23 4.26
N VAL A 37 1.90 -0.37 3.68
CA VAL A 37 0.92 0.70 3.70
C VAL A 37 0.39 0.92 5.12
N ILE A 38 0.20 -0.14 5.91
CA ILE A 38 -0.21 -0.01 7.31
C ILE A 38 0.81 0.81 8.08
N GLN A 39 2.10 0.43 8.02
CA GLN A 39 3.18 1.15 8.71
C GLN A 39 3.30 2.61 8.25
N TRP A 40 3.09 2.85 6.95
CA TRP A 40 3.05 4.21 6.41
C TRP A 40 1.90 5.02 7.01
N PHE A 41 0.69 4.44 7.05
CA PHE A 41 -0.50 5.12 7.57
C PHE A 41 -0.50 5.32 9.10
N LEU A 42 0.35 4.60 9.84
CA LEU A 42 0.60 4.89 11.26
C LEU A 42 1.31 6.23 11.48
N ASN A 43 2.13 6.66 10.53
CA ASN A 43 2.92 7.90 10.64
C ASN A 43 2.44 9.02 9.69
N ASN A 44 1.73 8.67 8.62
CA ASN A 44 1.26 9.58 7.58
C ASN A 44 -0.22 9.33 7.30
N GLN A 45 -0.95 10.30 6.76
CA GLN A 45 -2.37 10.13 6.46
C GLN A 45 -2.68 10.11 4.95
N SER A 46 -1.63 10.12 4.13
CA SER A 46 -1.70 10.31 2.68
C SER A 46 -1.03 9.18 1.90
N CYS A 47 -1.46 8.95 0.67
CA CYS A 47 -0.85 7.99 -0.23
C CYS A 47 0.61 8.39 -0.56
N PRO A 48 1.60 7.46 -0.52
CA PRO A 48 2.99 7.75 -0.86
C PRO A 48 3.19 8.28 -2.30
N LEU A 49 2.30 7.92 -3.23
CA LEU A 49 2.42 8.24 -4.65
C LEU A 49 1.67 9.51 -5.04
N CYS A 50 0.37 9.62 -4.74
CA CYS A 50 -0.43 10.78 -5.13
C CYS A 50 -0.64 11.81 -4.02
N ARG A 51 -0.22 11.53 -2.78
CA ARG A 51 -0.41 12.38 -1.59
C ARG A 51 -1.87 12.69 -1.26
N GLN A 52 -2.83 11.95 -1.83
CA GLN A 52 -4.24 12.04 -1.46
C GLN A 52 -4.49 11.34 -0.13
N ASN A 53 -5.39 11.91 0.68
CA ASN A 53 -5.68 11.42 2.02
C ASN A 53 -6.73 10.30 1.97
N HIS A 54 -6.30 9.05 2.20
CA HIS A 54 -7.16 7.85 2.21
C HIS A 54 -7.20 7.16 3.58
N LEU A 55 -6.88 7.90 4.65
CA LEU A 55 -6.81 7.35 6.00
C LEU A 55 -8.17 6.82 6.48
N GLN A 56 -9.28 7.45 6.12
CA GLN A 56 -10.61 7.07 6.63
C GLN A 56 -11.02 5.67 6.15
N ASP A 57 -10.78 5.36 4.88
CA ASP A 57 -11.01 4.04 4.32
C ASP A 57 -10.03 3.03 4.89
N PHE A 58 -8.76 3.39 5.02
CA PHE A 58 -7.76 2.55 5.68
C PHE A 58 -8.18 2.17 7.11
N ILE A 59 -8.58 3.12 7.95
CA ILE A 59 -9.03 2.85 9.32
C ILE A 59 -10.25 1.93 9.29
N LYS A 60 -11.27 2.19 8.48
CA LYS A 60 -12.50 1.37 8.46
C LYS A 60 -12.23 -0.12 8.16
N PHE A 61 -11.28 -0.43 7.29
CA PHE A 61 -10.95 -1.81 6.92
C PHE A 61 -9.88 -2.45 7.82
N TYR A 62 -8.99 -1.66 8.41
CA TYR A 62 -7.83 -2.16 9.16
C TYR A 62 -7.87 -1.91 10.67
N GLN A 63 -8.79 -1.09 11.21
CA GLN A 63 -8.94 -0.87 12.65
C GLN A 63 -9.09 -2.16 13.47
N PRO A 64 -9.91 -3.16 13.08
CA PRO A 64 -10.03 -4.39 13.89
C PRO A 64 -8.74 -5.21 13.94
N PHE A 65 -7.81 -5.02 13.00
CA PHE A 65 -6.48 -5.63 13.04
C PHE A 65 -5.44 -4.80 13.81
N ILE A 66 -5.66 -3.50 14.00
CA ILE A 66 -4.73 -2.60 14.71
C ILE A 66 -5.03 -2.61 16.23
N THR A 67 -6.29 -2.78 16.64
CA THR A 67 -6.70 -2.71 18.05
C THR A 67 -6.71 -4.05 18.80
N GLY A 68 -6.44 -5.18 18.13
CA GLY A 68 -6.16 -6.46 18.80
C GLY A 68 -7.22 -6.91 19.82
N GLU A 69 -8.47 -7.05 19.38
CA GLU A 69 -9.49 -7.82 20.11
C GLU A 69 -9.61 -9.25 19.55
#